data_AF-H9FLP6-F1
#
_entry.id   AF-H9FLP6-F1
#
_cell.length_a   1.000
_cell.length_b   1.000
_cell.length_c   1.000
_cell.angle_alpha   90.00
_cell.angle_beta   90.00
_cell.angle_gamma   90.00
#
_symmetry.space_group_name_H-M   'P 1'
#
loop_
_entity.id
_entity.type
_entity.pdbx_description
1 polymer ?
#
loop_
_entity_poly.entity_id
_entity_poly.type
_entity_poly.pdbx_seq_one_letter_code
_entity_poly.pdbx_strand_id
1 'polypeptide(L)'
;MDCFESNETMGVWLHIADKKRKKYLNNKYRTSPFNLFHHINTYEDNGFLIVDLCCWKGFEFVYNYLYLANLRENWEEVKKNARKAPQPEVRRYVLPLNIDKADTGKNL
;
A
#
# COMPACT_ATOMS: atom_id res chain seq x y z
N MET A 1 -14.34 -14.51 -1.02
CA MET A 1 -13.52 -14.29 0.19
C MET A 1 -12.66 -15.51 0.46
N ASP A 2 -13.25 -16.67 0.30
CA ASP A 2 -12.69 -18.01 0.50
C ASP A 2 -11.36 -18.32 -0.23
N CYS A 3 -10.97 -17.52 -1.23
CA CYS A 3 -9.74 -17.71 -1.99
C CYS A 3 -8.66 -16.65 -1.71
N PHE A 4 -8.95 -15.63 -0.91
CA PHE A 4 -7.94 -14.62 -0.56
C PHE A 4 -7.14 -15.11 0.65
N GLU A 5 -5.83 -14.97 0.58
CA GLU A 5 -4.90 -15.20 1.68
C GLU A 5 -3.97 -14.00 1.86
N SER A 6 -3.40 -13.86 3.06
CA SER A 6 -2.46 -12.79 3.38
C SER A 6 -1.07 -13.37 3.58
N ASN A 7 -0.07 -12.83 2.89
CA ASN A 7 1.32 -13.23 3.08
C ASN A 7 1.97 -12.38 4.18
N GLU A 8 2.38 -13.02 5.26
CA GLU A 8 2.85 -12.34 6.47
C GLU A 8 4.25 -11.72 6.35
N THR A 9 5.08 -12.20 5.43
CA THR A 9 6.52 -11.87 5.41
C THR A 9 6.93 -11.00 4.22
N MET A 10 6.11 -10.87 3.18
CA MET A 10 6.52 -10.21 1.93
C MET A 10 6.54 -8.68 1.98
N GLY A 11 5.79 -8.06 2.91
CA GLY A 11 5.56 -6.61 2.93
C GLY A 11 4.78 -6.13 1.69
N VAL A 12 5.09 -4.93 1.19
CA VAL A 12 4.52 -4.40 -0.06
C VAL A 12 5.64 -4.16 -1.09
N TRP A 13 5.39 -4.58 -2.33
CA TRP A 13 6.25 -4.34 -3.48
C TRP A 13 5.64 -3.25 -4.34
N LEU A 14 6.44 -2.23 -4.67
CA LEU A 14 6.02 -1.15 -5.56
C LEU A 14 6.74 -1.31 -6.90
N HIS A 15 6.00 -1.12 -7.99
CA HIS A 15 6.47 -1.35 -9.35
C HIS A 15 6.26 -0.11 -10.22
N ILE A 16 7.22 0.16 -11.10
CA ILE A 16 7.17 1.28 -12.04
C ILE A 16 7.37 0.75 -13.46
N ALA A 17 6.66 1.33 -14.42
CA ALA A 17 6.89 1.11 -15.83
C ALA A 17 6.92 2.46 -16.56
N ASP A 18 7.81 2.58 -17.54
CA ASP A 18 7.83 3.70 -18.46
C ASP A 18 6.63 3.58 -19.42
N LYS A 19 5.67 4.49 -19.27
CA LYS A 19 4.43 4.53 -20.06
C LYS A 19 4.69 4.76 -21.55
N LYS A 20 5.64 5.62 -21.92
CA LYS A 20 5.90 5.96 -23.32
C LYS A 20 6.67 4.84 -24.02
N ARG A 21 7.67 4.28 -23.34
CA ARG A 21 8.51 3.19 -23.87
C ARG A 21 7.90 1.80 -23.69
N LYS A 22 6.80 1.68 -22.93
CA LYS A 22 6.13 0.41 -22.61
C LYS A 22 7.10 -0.60 -21.96
N LYS A 23 7.97 -0.11 -21.06
CA LYS A 23 9.05 -0.91 -20.47
C LYS A 23 8.93 -0.95 -18.95
N TYR A 24 8.93 -2.15 -18.39
CA TYR A 24 9.05 -2.35 -16.94
C TYR A 24 10.42 -1.87 -16.44
N LEU A 25 10.43 -1.08 -15.37
CA LEU A 25 11.65 -0.67 -14.69
C LEU A 25 11.92 -1.65 -13.54
N ASN A 26 13.01 -2.41 -13.62
CA ASN A 26 13.31 -3.49 -12.68
C ASN A 26 13.93 -3.00 -11.35
N ASN A 27 13.31 -1.98 -10.75
CA ASN A 27 13.69 -1.44 -9.46
C ASN A 27 12.88 -2.15 -8.36
N LYS A 28 13.56 -2.67 -7.34
CA LYS A 28 12.93 -3.50 -6.29
C LYS A 28 12.57 -2.68 -5.04
N TYR A 29 11.60 -1.77 -5.15
CA TYR A 29 11.13 -1.01 -3.98
C TYR A 29 10.36 -1.92 -3.02
N ARG A 30 10.60 -1.73 -1.71
CA ARG A 30 10.03 -2.54 -0.62
C ARG A 30 9.61 -1.64 0.53
N THR A 31 8.52 -2.01 1.21
CA THR A 31 8.10 -1.36 2.45
C THR A 31 7.26 -2.32 3.31
N SER A 32 6.87 -1.88 4.51
CA SER A 32 6.06 -2.66 5.46
C SER A 32 4.66 -2.99 4.93
N PRO A 33 3.99 -4.04 5.44
CA PRO A 33 2.70 -4.49 4.92
C PRO A 33 1.57 -3.47 5.14
N PHE A 34 0.75 -3.28 4.11
CA PHE A 34 -0.52 -2.54 4.17
C PHE A 34 -1.48 -3.03 3.09
N ASN A 35 -2.78 -2.84 3.31
CA ASN A 35 -3.78 -2.93 2.25
C ASN A 35 -3.87 -1.60 1.51
N LEU A 36 -4.11 -1.66 0.20
CA LEU A 36 -4.31 -0.51 -0.67
C LEU A 36 -5.55 -0.70 -1.52
N PHE A 37 -6.44 0.29 -1.52
CA PHE A 37 -7.62 0.32 -2.37
C PHE A 37 -7.59 1.54 -3.31
N HIS A 38 -7.23 2.70 -2.78
CA HIS A 38 -7.30 3.96 -3.52
C HIS A 38 -5.94 4.68 -3.48
N HIS A 39 -5.39 4.92 -4.66
CA HIS A 39 -4.39 5.97 -4.85
C HIS A 39 -5.07 7.34 -4.72
N ILE A 40 -4.37 8.32 -4.14
CA ILE A 40 -4.83 9.71 -4.08
C ILE A 40 -4.38 10.43 -5.36
N ASN A 41 -3.08 10.50 -5.58
CA ASN A 41 -2.48 11.06 -6.79
C ASN A 41 -1.06 10.49 -6.99
N THR A 42 -0.54 10.62 -8.21
CA THR A 42 0.82 10.22 -8.57
C THR A 42 1.42 11.24 -9.53
N TYR A 43 2.61 11.76 -9.24
CA TYR A 43 3.30 12.74 -10.10
C TYR A 43 4.82 12.60 -10.06
N GLU A 44 5.48 13.17 -11.06
CA GLU A 44 6.95 13.23 -11.17
C GLU A 44 7.48 14.52 -10.53
N ASP A 45 8.56 14.42 -9.78
CA ASP A 45 9.25 15.56 -9.16
C ASP A 45 10.76 15.29 -9.11
N ASN A 46 11.55 16.05 -9.88
CA ASN A 46 13.03 16.07 -9.82
C ASN A 46 13.73 14.69 -9.82
N GLY A 47 13.29 13.75 -10.66
CA GLY A 47 13.87 12.41 -10.73
C GLY A 47 13.30 11.42 -9.71
N PHE A 48 12.22 11.78 -9.03
CA PHE A 48 11.44 10.93 -8.15
C PHE A 48 9.99 10.83 -8.64
N LEU A 49 9.31 9.74 -8.26
CA LEU A 49 7.86 9.66 -8.28
C LEU A 49 7.32 9.88 -6.88
N ILE A 50 6.36 10.80 -6.78
CA ILE A 50 5.58 11.03 -5.58
C ILE A 50 4.28 10.23 -5.69
N VAL A 51 4.03 9.36 -4.72
CA VAL A 51 2.91 8.42 -4.72
C VAL A 51 2.14 8.57 -3.42
N ASP A 52 0.97 9.21 -3.49
CA ASP A 52 0.09 9.45 -2.35
C ASP A 52 -1.01 8.39 -2.28
N LEU A 53 -1.16 7.73 -1.13
CA LEU A 53 -1.96 6.52 -0.95
C LEU A 53 -2.89 6.60 0.28
N CYS A 54 -4.08 6.01 0.15
CA CYS A 54 -4.93 5.65 1.27
C CYS A 54 -4.61 4.21 1.72
N CYS A 55 -3.75 4.07 2.72
CA CYS A 55 -3.28 2.77 3.21
C CYS A 55 -4.08 2.30 4.43
N TRP A 56 -4.12 0.98 4.64
CA TRP A 56 -4.54 0.37 5.91
C TRP A 56 -3.42 -0.50 6.46
N LYS A 57 -2.92 -0.16 7.66
CA LYS A 57 -1.76 -0.81 8.29
C LYS A 57 -2.04 -2.27 8.64
N GLY A 58 -1.18 -3.17 8.18
CA GLY A 58 -1.31 -4.60 8.40
C GLY A 58 -1.65 -5.36 7.11
N PHE A 59 -1.47 -6.67 7.16
CA PHE A 59 -1.69 -7.57 6.01
C PHE A 59 -3.08 -8.20 5.99
N GLU A 60 -3.82 -8.21 7.12
CA GLU A 60 -5.18 -8.77 7.16
C GLU A 60 -6.07 -8.02 6.16
N PHE A 61 -6.86 -8.78 5.39
CA PHE A 61 -7.67 -8.20 4.33
C PHE A 61 -8.85 -7.40 4.89
N VAL A 62 -8.92 -6.10 4.59
CA VAL A 62 -9.98 -5.21 5.12
C VAL A 62 -11.39 -5.65 4.75
N TYR A 63 -11.57 -6.36 3.63
CA TYR A 63 -12.90 -6.84 3.20
C TYR A 63 -13.52 -7.86 4.17
N ASN A 64 -12.73 -8.49 5.04
CA ASN A 64 -13.25 -9.34 6.13
C ASN A 64 -14.21 -8.58 7.06
N TYR A 65 -14.04 -7.27 7.17
CA TYR A 65 -14.84 -6.40 8.05
C TYR A 65 -16.09 -5.81 7.35
N LEU A 66 -16.33 -6.14 6.08
CA LEU A 66 -17.37 -5.50 5.25
C LEU A 66 -18.57 -6.42 4.93
N TYR A 67 -18.74 -7.53 5.64
CA TYR A 67 -19.95 -8.35 5.51
C TYR A 67 -21.18 -7.57 5.98
N LEU A 68 -22.28 -7.68 5.23
CA LEU A 68 -23.52 -6.93 5.50
C LEU A 68 -24.09 -7.17 6.90
N ALA A 69 -23.90 -8.37 7.46
CA ALA A 69 -24.33 -8.68 8.82
C ALA A 69 -23.64 -7.74 9.83
N ASN A 70 -22.31 -7.61 9.75
CA ASN A 70 -21.51 -6.77 10.64
C ASN A 70 -21.80 -5.27 10.43
N LEU A 71 -21.99 -4.85 9.18
CA LEU A 71 -22.26 -3.44 8.85
C LEU A 71 -23.65 -2.95 9.27
N ARG A 72 -24.58 -3.88 9.52
CA ARG A 72 -25.98 -3.59 9.92
C ARG A 72 -26.21 -3.80 11.43
N GLU A 73 -25.16 -4.08 12.20
CA GLU A 73 -25.27 -4.16 13.67
C GLU A 73 -25.52 -2.78 14.30
N ASN A 74 -25.89 -2.79 15.58
CA ASN A 74 -25.98 -1.57 16.37
C ASN A 74 -24.59 -0.92 16.56
N TRP A 75 -24.59 0.36 16.91
CA TRP A 75 -23.38 1.18 16.89
C TRP A 75 -22.24 0.67 17.80
N GLU A 76 -22.56 0.12 18.97
CA GLU A 76 -21.54 -0.38 19.91
C GLU A 76 -20.84 -1.63 19.36
N GLU A 77 -21.60 -2.50 18.71
CA GLU A 77 -21.12 -3.71 18.06
C GLU A 77 -20.26 -3.37 16.83
N VAL A 78 -20.69 -2.42 16.00
CA VAL A 78 -19.89 -1.92 14.86
C VAL A 78 -18.51 -1.44 15.33
N LYS A 79 -18.46 -0.62 16.39
CA LYS A 79 -17.18 -0.16 16.97
C LYS A 79 -16.35 -1.32 17.53
N LYS A 80 -16.98 -2.28 18.21
CA LYS A 80 -16.29 -3.45 18.78
C LYS A 80 -15.67 -4.31 17.69
N ASN A 81 -16.39 -4.56 16.60
CA ASN A 81 -15.95 -5.36 15.46
C ASN A 81 -14.71 -4.74 14.79
N ALA A 82 -14.65 -3.41 14.70
CA ALA A 82 -13.53 -2.70 14.08
C ALA A 82 -12.26 -2.59 14.95
N ARG A 83 -12.28 -2.98 16.24
CA ARG A 83 -11.12 -2.77 17.16
C ARG A 83 -9.83 -3.45 16.71
N LYS A 84 -9.94 -4.56 15.98
CA LYS A 84 -8.79 -5.31 15.46
C LYS A 84 -8.54 -5.07 13.97
N ALA A 85 -9.37 -4.26 13.32
CA ALA A 85 -9.20 -3.97 11.91
C ALA A 85 -7.86 -3.27 11.66
N PRO A 86 -7.26 -3.48 10.46
CA PRO A 86 -6.17 -2.65 9.97
C PRO A 86 -6.46 -1.16 10.19
N GLN A 87 -5.45 -0.39 10.61
CA GLN A 87 -5.64 1.03 10.92
C GLN A 87 -5.43 1.90 9.67
N PRO A 88 -6.36 2.83 9.35
CA PRO A 88 -6.21 3.69 8.17
C PRO A 88 -5.11 4.74 8.37
N GLU A 89 -4.33 5.01 7.32
CA GLU A 89 -3.31 6.06 7.30
C GLU A 89 -3.10 6.58 5.87
N VAL A 90 -3.08 7.91 5.70
CA VAL A 90 -2.64 8.53 4.46
C VAL A 90 -1.11 8.54 4.43
N ARG A 91 -0.53 8.05 3.33
CA ARG A 91 0.94 7.94 3.17
C ARG A 91 1.40 8.55 1.86
N ARG A 92 2.50 9.31 1.93
CA ARG A 92 3.29 9.70 0.75
C ARG A 92 4.52 8.81 0.67
N TYR A 93 4.67 8.09 -0.44
CA TYR A 93 5.90 7.38 -0.79
C TYR A 93 6.65 8.14 -1.88
N VAL A 94 7.97 8.23 -1.74
CA VAL A 94 8.86 8.90 -2.69
C VAL A 94 9.79 7.86 -3.29
N LEU A 95 9.71 7.64 -4.60
CA LEU A 95 10.43 6.57 -5.29
C LEU A 95 11.49 7.17 -6.23
N PRO A 96 12.80 6.97 -5.99
CA PRO A 96 13.84 7.48 -6.87
C PRO A 96 13.82 6.74 -8.21
N LEU A 97 13.79 7.47 -9.33
CA LEU A 97 13.82 6.90 -10.68
C LEU A 97 15.24 6.52 -11.14
N ASN A 98 16.24 7.20 -10.60
CA ASN A 98 17.66 6.95 -10.84
C ASN A 98 18.30 6.39 -9.57
N ILE A 99 18.87 5.19 -9.65
CA ILE A 99 19.52 4.51 -8.52
C ILE A 99 20.99 4.29 -8.90
N ASP A 100 21.90 4.94 -8.18
CA ASP A 100 23.34 4.74 -8.34
C ASP A 100 23.86 3.76 -7.26
N LYS A 101 24.74 2.83 -7.66
CA LYS A 101 25.43 1.94 -6.73
C LYS A 101 26.36 2.70 -5.78
N ALA A 102 26.88 3.86 -6.19
CA ALA A 102 27.73 4.71 -5.34
C ALA A 102 27.02 5.18 -4.07
N ASP A 103 25.68 5.21 -4.05
CA ASP A 103 24.86 5.63 -2.92
C ASP A 103 24.23 4.49 -2.14
N THR A 104 24.74 3.26 -2.30
CA THR A 104 24.28 2.09 -1.55
C THR A 104 24.36 2.35 -0.04
N GLY A 105 23.25 2.11 0.66
CA GLY A 105 23.15 2.30 2.11
C GLY A 105 22.79 3.71 2.55
N LYS A 106 22.54 4.64 1.62
CA LYS A 106 22.11 6.02 1.91
C LYS A 106 20.63 6.23 1.62
N ASN A 107 20.09 7.30 2.20
CA ASN A 107 18.81 7.85 1.77
C ASN A 107 19.03 8.72 0.52
N LEU A 108 18.20 8.52 -0.50
CA LEU A 108 18.24 9.27 -1.77
C LEU A 108 17.26 10.44 -1.75
#